data_AF-A0A915DTH3-F1
#
_entry.id   AF-A0A915DTH3-F1
#
_cell.length_a   1.000
_cell.length_b   1.000
_cell.length_c   1.000
_cell.angle_alpha   90.00
_cell.angle_beta   90.00
_cell.angle_gamma   90.00
#
_symmetry.space_group_name_H-M   'P 1'
#
loop_
_entity.id
_entity.type
_entity.pdbx_description
1 polymer ?
#
loop_
_entity_poly.entity_id
_entity_poly.type
_entity_poly.pdbx_seq_one_letter_code
_entity_poly.pdbx_strand_id
1 'polypeptide(L)'
;MDITNIDQLIGGTLMLDYERYAKLGKELCEISKDLKTANFPLHAGLLNENFDQELRSQARGVPFDTYHQQLKKFDCSERCNSVWPTDFIAYRCTTCAYNPCMSLCSDCFLNANHEGHDFNRFFSLAGGACDCGNEDVLNPKGFCTKHGPNREKQGPVPVELTATLEFLLMKLFVRLLNTCRAWEHRRSQFMSAHHNIPYTGQTQMEYISKIIYDEAEGIVLFIQHFVDLGGPIIDVVAQILLDEQLYTSLKTQEDNPDAFLEDLLAKSAGIDVNSEDDAIEYGCLLDECFFYLIRLNFPQTLINLLLCILSNSKYKTKFSCRFFENYPLILDLMHNLVQQLPQGSNEPAELTNRIIHISVQICSSANICRMLQETILVTEKILDNTIKVFYWDTKILQLSHCE
;
A
#
# COMPACT_ATOMS: atom_id res chain seq x y z
N MET A 1 -27.84 38.32 33.60
CA MET A 1 -26.41 38.08 33.85
C MET A 1 -25.71 38.22 32.53
N ASP A 2 -24.87 39.23 32.47
CA ASP A 2 -24.13 39.74 31.32
C ASP A 2 -22.95 38.80 31.02
N ILE A 3 -22.73 38.43 29.75
CA ILE A 3 -21.54 37.68 29.31
C ILE A 3 -21.07 38.31 27.98
N THR A 4 -20.59 39.54 28.08
CA THR A 4 -19.97 40.36 27.03
C THR A 4 -18.45 40.13 26.94
N ASN A 5 -17.95 38.91 27.11
CA ASN A 5 -16.50 38.72 27.28
C ASN A 5 -15.89 37.41 26.74
N ILE A 6 -16.29 36.97 25.54
CA ILE A 6 -15.56 35.92 24.79
C ILE A 6 -14.66 36.52 23.70
N ASP A 7 -14.80 37.82 23.40
CA ASP A 7 -14.02 38.52 22.37
C ASP A 7 -12.55 38.79 22.77
N GLN A 8 -12.12 38.47 24.00
CA GLN A 8 -10.74 38.70 24.46
C GLN A 8 -9.80 37.49 24.39
N LEU A 9 -10.25 36.31 23.93
CA LEU A 9 -9.39 35.11 23.86
C LEU A 9 -8.86 34.80 22.44
N ILE A 10 -9.21 35.61 21.45
CA ILE A 10 -8.72 35.48 20.06
C ILE A 10 -8.12 36.82 19.62
N GLY A 11 -6.91 37.10 20.10
CA GLY A 11 -6.12 38.23 19.64
C GLY A 11 -4.65 37.84 19.50
N GLY A 12 -4.23 37.40 18.31
CA GLY A 12 -2.82 37.19 18.01
C GLY A 12 -2.47 36.25 16.85
N THR A 13 -2.57 36.77 15.61
CA THR A 13 -1.69 36.49 14.46
C THR A 13 -1.51 35.04 13.96
N LEU A 14 -2.33 34.66 12.95
CA LEU A 14 -1.86 34.17 11.64
C LEU A 14 -3.07 34.10 10.68
N MET A 15 -3.17 35.11 9.82
CA MET A 15 -4.11 35.13 8.70
C MET A 15 -3.66 34.14 7.64
N LEU A 16 -4.53 33.17 7.30
CA LEU A 16 -4.87 32.73 5.94
C LEU A 16 -6.06 31.74 5.98
N ASP A 17 -7.26 32.33 5.95
CA ASP A 17 -8.51 31.91 5.26
C ASP A 17 -9.36 30.71 5.77
N TYR A 18 -9.92 30.84 6.98
CA TYR A 18 -10.81 29.87 7.65
C TYR A 18 -12.25 29.77 7.06
N GLU A 19 -12.78 30.83 6.43
CA GLU A 19 -14.15 30.83 5.86
C GLU A 19 -14.28 29.95 4.61
N ARG A 20 -13.18 29.78 3.87
CA ARG A 20 -13.11 28.96 2.66
C ARG A 20 -13.14 27.45 2.98
N TYR A 21 -12.42 27.03 4.03
CA TYR A 21 -12.46 25.65 4.52
C TYR A 21 -13.77 25.30 5.22
N ALA A 22 -14.45 26.27 5.84
CA ALA A 22 -15.77 26.08 6.43
C ALA A 22 -16.88 25.88 5.37
N LYS A 23 -16.75 26.50 4.19
CA LYS A 23 -17.63 26.26 3.03
C LYS A 23 -17.39 24.87 2.41
N LEU A 24 -16.13 24.47 2.28
CA LEU A 24 -15.73 23.12 1.82
C LEU A 24 -16.18 22.01 2.80
N GLY A 25 -16.13 22.27 4.11
CA GLY A 25 -16.64 21.39 5.16
C GLY A 25 -18.17 21.19 5.16
N LYS A 26 -18.92 22.13 4.58
CA LYS A 26 -20.37 21.97 4.35
C LYS A 26 -20.66 21.12 3.10
N GLU A 27 -19.88 21.28 2.03
CA GLU A 27 -20.02 20.50 0.78
C GLU A 27 -19.60 19.02 0.98
N LEU A 28 -18.59 18.74 1.80
CA LEU A 28 -18.20 17.38 2.24
C LEU A 28 -19.23 16.69 3.17
N CYS A 29 -20.15 17.46 3.75
CA CYS A 29 -21.24 16.97 4.58
C CYS A 29 -22.42 16.44 3.74
N GLU A 30 -22.50 16.79 2.45
CA GLU A 30 -23.50 16.31 1.50
C GLU A 30 -23.07 15.00 0.81
N ILE A 31 -21.77 14.82 0.53
CA ILE A 31 -21.17 13.53 0.09
C ILE A 31 -21.38 12.42 1.15
N SER A 32 -21.41 12.80 2.42
CA SER A 32 -21.73 11.96 3.59
C SER A 32 -23.21 11.53 3.67
N LYS A 33 -24.11 12.06 2.82
CA LYS A 33 -25.55 11.74 2.82
C LYS A 33 -26.01 10.91 1.62
N ASP A 34 -25.39 11.05 0.45
CA ASP A 34 -25.79 10.25 -0.74
C ASP A 34 -25.23 8.84 -0.73
N LEU A 35 -24.02 8.71 -0.18
CA LEU A 35 -23.44 7.44 0.26
C LEU A 35 -24.43 6.73 1.21
N LYS A 36 -25.00 7.41 2.21
CA LYS A 36 -25.98 6.85 3.15
C LYS A 36 -27.29 6.29 2.56
N THR A 37 -27.68 6.54 1.30
CA THR A 37 -29.07 6.30 0.84
C THR A 37 -29.29 5.05 -0.04
N ALA A 38 -28.25 4.29 -0.41
CA ALA A 38 -28.45 2.99 -1.08
C ALA A 38 -27.66 1.82 -0.50
N ASN A 39 -27.38 1.90 0.80
CA ASN A 39 -26.60 0.92 1.53
C ASN A 39 -25.25 0.52 0.87
N PHE A 40 -24.58 1.23 -0.06
CA PHE A 40 -24.55 2.62 -0.59
C PHE A 40 -24.55 2.53 -2.16
N PRO A 41 -25.00 3.49 -3.01
CA PRO A 41 -25.10 3.19 -4.45
C PRO A 41 -23.76 3.43 -5.16
N LEU A 42 -22.83 2.48 -4.99
CA LEU A 42 -21.81 2.18 -6.00
C LEU A 42 -22.53 1.41 -7.11
N HIS A 43 -22.92 2.07 -8.21
CA HIS A 43 -23.65 1.35 -9.25
C HIS A 43 -22.71 0.43 -10.04
N ALA A 44 -22.94 -0.88 -9.91
CA ALA A 44 -22.34 -1.95 -10.72
C ALA A 44 -20.81 -2.15 -10.63
N GLY A 45 -20.17 -1.93 -9.48
CA GLY A 45 -18.80 -2.43 -9.24
C GLY A 45 -17.70 -1.83 -10.12
N LEU A 46 -17.99 -0.74 -10.84
CA LEU A 46 -17.00 0.08 -11.55
C LEU A 46 -17.34 1.54 -11.26
N LEU A 47 -16.31 2.34 -10.98
CA LEU A 47 -16.43 3.79 -10.74
C LEU A 47 -17.25 4.43 -11.87
N ASN A 48 -18.22 5.27 -11.51
CA ASN A 48 -18.94 6.11 -12.47
C ASN A 48 -17.93 7.00 -13.20
N GLU A 49 -17.87 6.89 -14.53
CA GLU A 49 -16.94 7.65 -15.39
C GLU A 49 -17.04 9.18 -15.19
N ASN A 50 -18.14 9.68 -14.60
CA ASN A 50 -18.39 11.11 -14.37
C ASN A 50 -18.14 11.61 -12.94
N PHE A 51 -17.93 10.74 -11.95
CA PHE A 51 -17.71 11.18 -10.55
C PHE A 51 -16.41 11.98 -10.40
N ASP A 52 -15.43 11.65 -11.24
CA ASP A 52 -14.19 12.41 -11.36
C ASP A 52 -14.47 13.85 -11.84
N GLN A 53 -15.42 14.10 -12.75
CA GLN A 53 -15.79 15.44 -13.23
C GLN A 53 -16.40 16.38 -12.15
N GLU A 54 -17.13 15.84 -11.18
CA GLU A 54 -17.81 16.63 -10.14
C GLU A 54 -16.87 17.13 -9.03
N LEU A 55 -15.92 16.30 -8.58
CA LEU A 55 -14.90 16.69 -7.58
C LEU A 55 -13.97 17.80 -8.12
N ARG A 56 -13.74 17.80 -9.44
CA ARG A 56 -12.97 18.81 -10.18
C ARG A 56 -13.66 20.18 -10.24
N SER A 57 -15.00 20.18 -10.27
CA SER A 57 -15.79 21.41 -10.34
C SER A 57 -15.85 22.17 -9.00
N GLN A 58 -15.85 21.46 -7.86
CA GLN A 58 -16.10 22.04 -6.53
C GLN A 58 -14.85 22.56 -5.81
N ALA A 59 -13.64 22.01 -6.04
CA ALA A 59 -12.46 22.44 -5.28
C ALA A 59 -11.80 23.76 -5.77
N ARG A 60 -11.83 24.06 -7.09
CA ARG A 60 -11.21 25.29 -7.67
C ARG A 60 -11.81 25.81 -8.98
N GLY A 61 -12.80 25.15 -9.59
CA GLY A 61 -13.30 25.53 -10.93
C GLY A 61 -12.30 25.31 -12.07
N VAL A 62 -11.33 24.40 -11.89
CA VAL A 62 -10.28 24.09 -12.88
C VAL A 62 -10.50 22.66 -13.39
N PRO A 63 -10.52 22.41 -14.72
CA PRO A 63 -10.59 21.06 -15.28
C PRO A 63 -9.44 20.20 -14.75
N PHE A 64 -9.68 18.91 -14.52
CA PHE A 64 -8.62 18.07 -13.92
C PHE A 64 -7.43 17.82 -14.76
N ASP A 65 -7.55 17.77 -16.09
CA ASP A 65 -6.36 17.61 -16.90
C ASP A 65 -5.38 18.75 -16.59
N THR A 66 -5.91 19.95 -16.33
CA THR A 66 -5.13 21.09 -15.83
C THR A 66 -4.64 20.86 -14.39
N TYR A 67 -5.45 20.33 -13.48
CA TYR A 67 -5.05 20.01 -12.10
C TYR A 67 -3.94 18.94 -12.05
N HIS A 68 -4.11 17.84 -12.77
CA HIS A 68 -3.16 16.75 -12.93
C HIS A 68 -1.87 17.25 -13.58
N GLN A 69 -1.96 18.10 -14.62
CA GLN A 69 -0.78 18.76 -15.18
C GLN A 69 -0.08 19.68 -14.17
N GLN A 70 -0.82 20.35 -13.28
CA GLN A 70 -0.23 21.15 -12.21
C GLN A 70 0.50 20.25 -11.18
N LEU A 71 -0.10 19.13 -10.77
CA LEU A 71 0.54 18.15 -9.88
C LEU A 71 1.80 17.53 -10.50
N LYS A 72 1.75 17.12 -11.76
CA LYS A 72 2.88 16.50 -12.50
C LYS A 72 4.13 17.38 -12.59
N LYS A 73 4.02 18.69 -12.33
CA LYS A 73 5.17 19.59 -12.26
C LYS A 73 6.02 19.35 -11.01
N PHE A 74 5.40 18.87 -9.94
CA PHE A 74 6.04 18.56 -8.67
C PHE A 74 6.38 17.07 -8.52
N ASP A 75 5.93 16.24 -9.47
CA ASP A 75 6.24 14.81 -9.52
C ASP A 75 7.71 14.59 -9.89
N CYS A 76 8.55 14.55 -8.87
CA CYS A 76 9.98 14.25 -8.95
C CYS A 76 10.37 13.29 -7.83
N SER A 77 11.17 12.28 -8.14
CA SER A 77 11.51 11.21 -7.20
C SER A 77 12.93 10.69 -7.48
N GLU A 78 13.43 9.81 -6.62
CA GLU A 78 14.75 9.19 -6.86
C GLU A 78 14.74 8.26 -8.07
N ARG A 79 13.64 7.53 -8.27
CA ARG A 79 13.41 6.62 -9.40
C ARG A 79 12.02 6.84 -10.00
N CYS A 80 11.90 6.67 -11.31
CA CYS A 80 10.61 6.72 -11.98
C CYS A 80 9.75 5.52 -11.58
N ASN A 81 8.46 5.76 -11.31
CA ASN A 81 7.50 4.73 -10.91
C ASN A 81 6.67 4.18 -12.08
N SER A 82 6.94 4.59 -13.32
CA SER A 82 6.14 4.13 -14.45
C SER A 82 6.32 2.63 -14.67
N VAL A 83 5.22 1.89 -14.58
CA VAL A 83 5.08 0.48 -14.93
C VAL A 83 4.06 0.36 -16.05
N TRP A 84 4.24 -0.59 -16.96
CA TRP A 84 3.37 -0.74 -18.13
C TRP A 84 3.08 -2.21 -18.49
N PRO A 85 1.93 -2.47 -19.13
CA PRO A 85 1.57 -3.78 -19.65
C PRO A 85 2.28 -4.09 -20.98
N THR A 86 1.93 -5.22 -21.59
CA THR A 86 2.40 -5.58 -22.92
C THR A 86 2.02 -4.54 -23.98
N ASP A 87 2.76 -4.50 -25.08
CA ASP A 87 2.61 -3.58 -26.23
C ASP A 87 2.77 -2.09 -25.90
N PHE A 88 3.30 -1.76 -24.71
CA PHE A 88 3.69 -0.39 -24.39
C PHE A 88 4.96 0.03 -25.13
N ILE A 89 5.03 1.30 -25.52
CA ILE A 89 6.20 1.88 -26.20
C ILE A 89 7.24 2.30 -25.16
N ALA A 90 8.38 1.62 -25.18
CA ALA A 90 9.53 1.94 -24.34
C ALA A 90 10.77 2.27 -25.19
N TYR A 91 11.76 2.87 -24.55
CA TYR A 91 13.01 3.28 -25.16
C TYR A 91 14.18 2.58 -24.49
N ARG A 92 15.19 2.20 -25.27
CA ARG A 92 16.45 1.65 -24.76
C ARG A 92 17.60 2.42 -25.37
N CYS A 93 18.30 3.18 -24.54
CA CYS A 93 19.54 3.84 -24.90
C CYS A 93 20.73 2.90 -24.59
N THR A 94 21.28 2.26 -25.62
CA THR A 94 22.41 1.31 -25.47
C THR A 94 23.68 2.01 -24.99
N THR A 95 23.79 3.31 -25.24
CA THR A 95 24.91 4.15 -24.77
C THR A 95 24.85 4.41 -23.27
N CYS A 96 23.66 4.61 -22.69
CA CYS A 96 23.50 4.88 -21.27
C CYS A 96 23.33 3.61 -20.41
N ALA A 97 22.90 2.51 -21.02
CA ALA A 97 22.60 1.27 -20.32
C ALA A 97 23.86 0.55 -19.82
N TYR A 98 23.85 0.05 -18.58
CA TYR A 98 24.84 -0.93 -18.13
C TYR A 98 24.46 -2.37 -18.47
N ASN A 99 23.18 -2.62 -18.73
CA ASN A 99 22.68 -3.94 -19.10
C ASN A 99 21.64 -3.86 -20.25
N PRO A 100 21.46 -4.93 -21.04
CA PRO A 100 20.58 -4.91 -22.21
C PRO A 100 19.08 -4.93 -21.87
N CYS A 101 18.71 -5.14 -20.60
CA CYS A 101 17.31 -5.14 -20.15
C CYS A 101 16.78 -3.74 -19.83
N MET A 102 17.68 -2.76 -19.70
CA MET A 102 17.33 -1.38 -19.34
C MET A 102 16.26 -0.80 -20.29
N SER A 103 15.23 -0.19 -19.70
CA SER A 103 14.08 0.36 -20.39
C SER A 103 13.63 1.70 -19.78
N LEU A 104 13.33 2.68 -20.62
CA LEU A 104 12.83 4.00 -20.23
C LEU A 104 11.41 4.23 -20.77
N CYS A 105 10.54 4.85 -19.96
CA CYS A 105 9.27 5.37 -20.46
C CYS A 105 9.51 6.57 -21.39
N SER A 106 8.50 6.90 -22.22
CA SER A 106 8.60 8.03 -23.16
C SER A 106 8.93 9.35 -22.46
N ASP A 107 8.29 9.62 -21.32
CA ASP A 107 8.52 10.86 -20.59
C ASP A 107 9.97 10.96 -20.09
N CYS A 108 10.56 9.88 -19.59
CA CYS A 108 11.93 9.91 -19.11
C CYS A 108 12.94 10.02 -20.26
N PHE A 109 12.74 9.28 -21.34
CA PHE A 109 13.63 9.35 -22.50
C PHE A 109 13.64 10.75 -23.13
N LEU A 110 12.46 11.36 -23.32
CA LEU A 110 12.34 12.68 -23.97
C LEU A 110 12.82 13.84 -23.09
N ASN A 111 12.80 13.69 -21.76
CA ASN A 111 13.26 14.72 -20.82
C ASN A 111 14.70 14.46 -20.31
N ALA A 112 15.43 13.52 -20.91
CA ALA A 112 16.84 13.27 -20.67
C ALA A 112 17.67 13.71 -21.88
N ASN A 113 18.97 13.93 -21.68
CA ASN A 113 19.87 14.22 -22.81
C ASN A 113 20.39 12.90 -23.43
N HIS A 114 19.89 12.59 -24.62
CA HIS A 114 20.35 11.46 -25.44
C HIS A 114 20.89 11.91 -26.81
N GLU A 115 21.34 13.15 -26.93
CA GLU A 115 21.93 13.67 -28.16
C GLU A 115 23.20 12.89 -28.54
N GLY A 116 23.23 12.36 -29.77
CA GLY A 116 24.37 11.59 -30.28
C GLY A 116 24.51 10.18 -29.70
N HIS A 117 23.54 9.69 -28.93
CA HIS A 117 23.54 8.34 -28.40
C HIS A 117 22.91 7.34 -29.38
N ASP A 118 23.32 6.08 -29.27
CA ASP A 118 22.63 4.95 -29.88
C ASP A 118 21.45 4.50 -28.99
N PHE A 119 20.26 4.45 -29.58
CA PHE A 119 19.05 4.04 -28.90
C PHE A 119 18.05 3.41 -29.87
N ASN A 120 17.14 2.60 -29.32
CA ASN A 120 15.99 2.09 -30.04
C ASN A 120 14.68 2.35 -29.29
N ARG A 121 13.60 2.38 -30.06
CA ARG A 121 12.22 2.37 -29.57
C ARG A 121 11.65 0.98 -29.84
N PHE A 122 11.01 0.38 -28.84
CA PHE A 122 10.47 -0.97 -28.95
C PHE A 122 9.11 -1.09 -28.26
N PHE A 123 8.34 -2.10 -28.67
CA PHE A 123 7.11 -2.51 -27.99
C PHE A 123 7.48 -3.55 -26.92
N SER A 124 7.08 -3.32 -25.67
CA SER A 124 7.36 -4.28 -24.61
C SER A 124 6.44 -5.49 -24.70
N LEU A 125 6.97 -6.68 -24.99
CA LEU A 125 6.16 -7.89 -25.16
C LEU A 125 5.71 -8.54 -23.85
N ALA A 126 6.32 -8.16 -22.71
CA ALA A 126 6.08 -8.79 -21.41
C ALA A 126 5.73 -7.77 -20.30
N GLY A 127 5.43 -6.52 -20.67
CA GLY A 127 5.34 -5.42 -19.70
C GLY A 127 6.71 -4.94 -19.24
N GLY A 128 6.76 -4.03 -18.27
CA GLY A 128 8.02 -3.52 -17.75
C GLY A 128 7.88 -2.31 -16.85
N ALA A 129 9.01 -1.84 -16.35
CA ALA A 129 9.11 -0.65 -15.52
C ALA A 129 10.22 0.28 -16.04
N CYS A 130 10.12 1.56 -15.72
CA CYS A 130 11.10 2.56 -16.09
C CYS A 130 12.34 2.48 -15.18
N ASP A 131 13.52 2.43 -15.78
CA ASP A 131 14.80 2.40 -15.08
C ASP A 131 15.39 3.80 -14.79
N CYS A 132 14.67 4.87 -15.13
CA CYS A 132 15.15 6.23 -14.92
C CYS A 132 15.37 6.52 -13.42
N GLY A 133 16.57 7.00 -13.06
CA GLY A 133 16.98 7.23 -11.68
C GLY A 133 17.61 6.01 -10.99
N ASN A 134 17.66 4.84 -11.64
CA ASN A 134 18.32 3.66 -11.11
C ASN A 134 19.79 3.57 -11.55
N GLU A 135 20.70 4.00 -10.67
CA GLU A 135 22.15 4.02 -10.93
C GLU A 135 22.77 2.63 -11.12
N ASP A 136 22.09 1.57 -10.69
CA ASP A 136 22.56 0.19 -10.81
C ASP A 136 22.47 -0.33 -12.26
N VAL A 137 21.61 0.27 -13.09
CA VAL A 137 21.29 -0.24 -14.45
C VAL A 137 21.42 0.81 -15.54
N LEU A 138 21.39 2.10 -15.18
CA LEU A 138 21.43 3.22 -16.11
C LEU A 138 22.45 4.27 -15.63
N ASN A 139 23.32 4.70 -16.53
CA ASN A 139 24.27 5.77 -16.27
C ASN A 139 23.52 7.06 -15.87
N PRO A 140 23.91 7.77 -14.80
CA PRO A 140 23.24 9.00 -14.36
C PRO A 140 23.13 10.09 -15.42
N LYS A 141 24.00 10.11 -16.44
CA LYS A 141 23.87 11.02 -17.60
C LYS A 141 22.64 10.77 -18.45
N GLY A 142 22.06 9.57 -18.38
CA GLY A 142 20.83 9.18 -19.05
C GLY A 142 19.58 9.41 -18.22
N PHE A 143 19.68 9.97 -17.01
CA PHE A 143 18.52 10.33 -16.20
C PHE A 143 17.81 11.56 -16.76
N CYS A 144 16.49 11.60 -16.63
CA CYS A 144 15.72 12.80 -16.94
C CYS A 144 15.84 13.83 -15.82
N THR A 145 15.44 15.07 -16.10
CA THR A 145 15.49 16.16 -15.11
C THR A 145 14.63 15.93 -13.87
N LYS A 146 13.66 15.01 -13.90
CA LYS A 146 12.77 14.73 -12.77
C LYS A 146 13.23 13.61 -11.84
N HIS A 147 14.19 12.78 -12.26
CA HIS A 147 14.58 11.57 -11.54
C HIS A 147 16.07 11.51 -11.23
N GLY A 148 16.40 10.86 -10.11
CA GLY A 148 17.77 10.68 -9.63
C GLY A 148 18.23 11.76 -8.62
N PRO A 149 19.53 11.76 -8.26
CA PRO A 149 20.07 12.64 -7.22
C PRO A 149 20.04 14.12 -7.61
N ASN A 150 20.26 14.41 -8.89
CA ASN A 150 20.35 15.77 -9.43
C ASN A 150 19.00 16.28 -9.99
N ARG A 151 17.89 15.66 -9.59
CA ARG A 151 16.55 16.06 -10.07
C ARG A 151 16.25 17.53 -9.76
N GLU A 152 15.62 18.19 -10.72
CA GLU A 152 15.09 19.54 -10.59
C GLU A 152 13.88 19.51 -9.66
N LYS A 153 14.12 19.79 -8.37
CA LYS A 153 13.03 20.00 -7.43
C LYS A 153 12.36 21.31 -7.77
N GLN A 154 11.12 21.25 -8.25
CA GLN A 154 10.23 22.38 -8.06
C GLN A 154 10.05 22.58 -6.54
N GLY A 155 9.86 23.83 -6.11
CA GLY A 155 9.69 24.15 -4.69
C GLY A 155 8.57 23.34 -4.00
N PRO A 156 8.26 23.63 -2.74
CA PRO A 156 7.22 22.89 -2.03
C PRO A 156 5.90 22.88 -2.83
N VAL A 157 5.23 21.72 -2.84
CA VAL A 157 3.91 21.59 -3.45
C VAL A 157 2.96 22.57 -2.75
N PRO A 158 2.25 23.45 -3.49
CA PRO A 158 1.24 24.31 -2.89
C PRO A 158 0.20 23.47 -2.15
N VAL A 159 -0.01 23.76 -0.86
CA VAL A 159 -0.97 23.05 0.02
C VAL A 159 -2.35 22.97 -0.63
N GLU A 160 -2.71 24.05 -1.29
CA GLU A 160 -3.83 24.21 -2.19
C GLU A 160 -4.12 23.08 -3.17
N LEU A 161 -3.07 22.41 -3.69
CA LEU A 161 -3.18 21.34 -4.66
C LEU A 161 -3.42 19.99 -4.00
N THR A 162 -3.06 19.81 -2.73
CA THR A 162 -3.11 18.51 -2.05
C THR A 162 -4.16 18.46 -0.94
N ALA A 163 -4.48 19.58 -0.28
CA ALA A 163 -5.30 19.62 0.94
C ALA A 163 -6.67 18.94 0.82
N THR A 164 -7.38 19.13 -0.29
CA THR A 164 -8.68 18.48 -0.52
C THR A 164 -8.53 16.96 -0.63
N LEU A 165 -7.51 16.49 -1.34
CA LEU A 165 -7.23 15.06 -1.48
C LEU A 165 -6.67 14.45 -0.20
N GLU A 166 -5.83 15.17 0.54
CA GLU A 166 -5.35 14.75 1.86
C GLU A 166 -6.52 14.44 2.81
N PHE A 167 -7.47 15.36 2.91
CA PHE A 167 -8.66 15.15 3.73
C PHE A 167 -9.51 13.96 3.25
N LEU A 168 -9.68 13.80 1.94
CA LEU A 168 -10.44 12.70 1.35
C LEU A 168 -9.74 11.36 1.58
N LEU A 169 -8.46 11.27 1.26
CA LEU A 169 -7.64 10.06 1.38
C LEU A 169 -7.55 9.59 2.82
N MET A 170 -7.39 10.51 3.78
CA MET A 170 -7.43 10.17 5.21
C MET A 170 -8.74 9.44 5.56
N LYS A 171 -9.89 9.97 5.12
CA LYS A 171 -11.19 9.33 5.35
C LYS A 171 -11.34 7.99 4.64
N LEU A 172 -10.82 7.87 3.43
CA LEU A 172 -10.84 6.61 2.67
C LEU A 172 -10.03 5.52 3.36
N PHE A 173 -8.83 5.84 3.86
CA PHE A 173 -8.02 4.88 4.63
C PHE A 173 -8.69 4.48 5.94
N VAL A 174 -9.28 5.44 6.68
CA VAL A 174 -10.05 5.12 7.89
C VAL A 174 -11.25 4.22 7.57
N ARG A 175 -11.96 4.47 6.46
CA ARG A 175 -13.08 3.63 6.03
C ARG A 175 -12.61 2.24 5.61
N LEU A 176 -11.50 2.14 4.88
CA LEU A 176 -10.88 0.87 4.49
C LEU A 176 -10.58 0.03 5.74
N LEU A 177 -9.85 0.60 6.70
CA LEU A 177 -9.50 -0.11 7.93
C LEU A 177 -10.71 -0.49 8.77
N ASN A 178 -11.71 0.39 8.91
CA ASN A 178 -12.95 0.04 9.60
C ASN A 178 -13.73 -1.09 8.92
N THR A 179 -13.67 -1.18 7.58
CA THR A 179 -14.25 -2.31 6.84
C THR A 179 -13.51 -3.60 7.17
N CYS A 180 -12.17 -3.53 7.23
CA CYS A 180 -11.34 -4.66 7.62
C CYS A 180 -11.53 -5.08 9.10
N ARG A 181 -11.70 -4.12 10.03
CA ARG A 181 -11.97 -4.37 11.46
C ARG A 181 -13.24 -5.17 11.70
N ALA A 182 -14.24 -5.03 10.83
CA ALA A 182 -15.48 -5.79 10.91
C ALA A 182 -15.28 -7.31 10.72
N TRP A 183 -14.09 -7.78 10.34
CA TRP A 183 -13.78 -9.19 10.12
C TRP A 183 -14.14 -10.05 11.34
N GLU A 184 -13.77 -9.64 12.56
CA GLU A 184 -13.96 -10.46 13.77
C GLU A 184 -15.43 -10.60 14.14
N HIS A 185 -16.16 -9.51 14.03
CA HIS A 185 -17.60 -9.50 14.19
C HIS A 185 -18.28 -10.39 13.13
N ARG A 186 -17.87 -10.33 11.85
CA ARG A 186 -18.41 -11.20 10.80
C ARG A 186 -18.10 -12.67 11.03
N ARG A 187 -16.89 -12.99 11.49
CA ARG A 187 -16.52 -14.35 11.90
C ARG A 187 -17.46 -14.85 13.00
N SER A 188 -17.64 -14.06 14.05
CA SER A 188 -18.50 -14.42 15.18
C SER A 188 -19.96 -14.63 14.76
N GLN A 189 -20.49 -13.75 13.90
CA GLN A 189 -21.82 -13.92 13.31
C GLN A 189 -21.92 -15.21 12.49
N PHE A 190 -20.93 -15.47 11.63
CA PHE A 190 -20.90 -16.68 10.81
C PHE A 190 -20.87 -17.94 11.67
N MET A 191 -20.03 -17.96 12.72
CA MET A 191 -19.93 -19.07 13.67
C MET A 191 -21.24 -19.33 14.41
N SER A 192 -21.93 -18.28 14.86
CA SER A 192 -23.23 -18.44 15.52
C SER A 192 -24.31 -18.99 14.59
N ALA A 193 -24.32 -18.58 13.32
CA ALA A 193 -25.29 -19.02 12.32
C ALA A 193 -25.09 -20.48 11.85
N HIS A 194 -23.86 -21.01 11.91
CA HIS A 194 -23.51 -22.33 11.33
C HIS A 194 -23.00 -23.35 12.37
N HIS A 195 -23.45 -23.24 13.62
CA HIS A 195 -23.02 -24.04 14.78
C HIS A 195 -23.14 -25.58 14.63
N ASN A 196 -23.87 -26.10 13.64
CA ASN A 196 -24.15 -27.54 13.47
C ASN A 196 -23.43 -28.21 12.29
N ILE A 197 -22.56 -27.52 11.57
CA ILE A 197 -21.88 -28.11 10.41
C ILE A 197 -20.38 -28.32 10.75
N PRO A 198 -19.84 -29.55 10.61
CA PRO A 198 -18.43 -29.82 10.84
C PRO A 198 -17.61 -29.16 9.72
N TYR A 199 -17.10 -27.98 9.99
CA TYR A 199 -16.22 -27.24 9.07
C TYR A 199 -14.79 -27.25 9.59
N THR A 200 -13.82 -27.35 8.67
CA THR A 200 -12.41 -27.09 8.96
C THR A 200 -12.21 -25.58 9.11
N GLY A 201 -11.66 -25.13 10.25
CA GLY A 201 -11.65 -23.72 10.64
C GLY A 201 -11.00 -22.74 9.67
N GLN A 202 -10.12 -23.19 8.75
CA GLN A 202 -9.35 -22.30 7.87
C GLN A 202 -10.09 -21.91 6.58
N THR A 203 -10.91 -22.81 6.00
CA THR A 203 -11.80 -22.49 4.87
C THR A 203 -12.84 -21.41 5.24
N GLN A 204 -13.20 -21.34 6.52
CA GLN A 204 -14.05 -20.25 7.05
C GLN A 204 -13.30 -18.92 7.06
N MET A 205 -12.04 -18.90 7.49
CA MET A 205 -11.25 -17.66 7.54
C MET A 205 -11.03 -17.10 6.14
N GLU A 206 -10.72 -17.95 5.17
CA GLU A 206 -10.61 -17.57 3.76
C GLU A 206 -11.92 -16.97 3.23
N TYR A 207 -13.06 -17.60 3.53
CA TYR A 207 -14.37 -17.11 3.11
C TYR A 207 -14.72 -15.74 3.73
N ILE A 208 -14.48 -15.56 5.04
CA ILE A 208 -14.70 -14.27 5.71
C ILE A 208 -13.74 -13.21 5.17
N SER A 209 -12.46 -13.55 4.99
CA SER A 209 -11.47 -12.68 4.37
C SER A 209 -11.88 -12.24 2.96
N LYS A 210 -12.42 -13.16 2.16
CA LYS A 210 -12.96 -12.85 0.83
C LYS A 210 -14.13 -11.86 0.91
N ILE A 211 -15.13 -12.11 1.76
CA ILE A 211 -16.28 -11.19 1.91
C ILE A 211 -15.83 -9.79 2.34
N ILE A 212 -14.94 -9.70 3.32
CA ILE A 212 -14.43 -8.42 3.81
C ILE A 212 -13.66 -7.70 2.70
N TYR A 213 -12.85 -8.43 1.94
CA TYR A 213 -12.09 -7.82 0.86
C TYR A 213 -12.95 -7.40 -0.33
N ASP A 214 -13.97 -8.19 -0.70
CA ASP A 214 -14.91 -7.83 -1.77
C ASP A 214 -15.61 -6.49 -1.48
N GLU A 215 -15.85 -6.16 -0.19
CA GLU A 215 -16.38 -4.84 0.23
C GLU A 215 -15.31 -3.74 0.26
N ALA A 216 -14.06 -4.09 0.59
CA ALA A 216 -12.95 -3.17 0.70
C ALA A 216 -12.35 -2.78 -0.67
N GLU A 217 -12.44 -3.66 -1.67
CA GLU A 217 -11.75 -3.54 -2.95
C GLU A 217 -12.11 -2.24 -3.69
N GLY A 218 -13.39 -1.84 -3.67
CA GLY A 218 -13.81 -0.58 -4.27
C GLY A 218 -13.14 0.65 -3.64
N ILE A 219 -12.85 0.60 -2.33
CA ILE A 219 -12.13 1.68 -1.63
C ILE A 219 -10.66 1.67 -2.02
N VAL A 220 -10.03 0.49 -2.06
CA VAL A 220 -8.62 0.33 -2.46
C VAL A 220 -8.41 0.87 -3.89
N LEU A 221 -9.26 0.46 -4.83
CA LEU A 221 -9.19 0.93 -6.21
C LEU A 221 -9.42 2.44 -6.30
N PHE A 222 -10.32 3.00 -5.50
CA PHE A 222 -10.55 4.44 -5.50
C PHE A 222 -9.36 5.24 -4.94
N ILE A 223 -8.70 4.73 -3.89
CA ILE A 223 -7.45 5.32 -3.40
C ILE A 223 -6.37 5.24 -4.48
N GLN A 224 -6.27 4.09 -5.18
CA GLN A 224 -5.29 3.90 -6.27
C GLN A 224 -5.42 4.98 -7.35
N HIS A 225 -6.65 5.36 -7.74
CA HIS A 225 -6.87 6.41 -8.75
C HIS A 225 -6.20 7.75 -8.38
N PHE A 226 -6.14 8.08 -7.08
CA PHE A 226 -5.46 9.28 -6.62
C PHE A 226 -3.94 9.09 -6.50
N VAL A 227 -3.50 7.91 -6.06
CA VAL A 227 -2.07 7.58 -6.01
C VAL A 227 -1.44 7.65 -7.41
N ASP A 228 -2.19 7.28 -8.45
CA ASP A 228 -1.77 7.37 -9.86
C ASP A 228 -1.57 8.81 -10.36
N LEU A 229 -1.98 9.83 -9.58
CA LEU A 229 -1.68 11.24 -9.88
C LEU A 229 -0.19 11.61 -9.64
N GLY A 230 0.57 10.72 -8.99
CA GLY A 230 2.03 10.81 -8.87
C GLY A 230 2.53 11.28 -7.50
N GLY A 231 3.81 11.65 -7.47
CA GLY A 231 4.60 11.93 -6.27
C GLY A 231 3.92 12.77 -5.19
N PRO A 232 3.31 13.94 -5.50
CA PRO A 232 2.67 14.77 -4.49
C PRO A 232 1.56 14.05 -3.71
N ILE A 233 0.77 13.20 -4.37
CA ILE A 233 -0.32 12.47 -3.72
C ILE A 233 0.22 11.22 -3.01
N ILE A 234 1.23 10.56 -3.57
CA ILE A 234 1.96 9.50 -2.88
C ILE A 234 2.53 10.01 -1.55
N ASP A 235 3.11 11.21 -1.52
CA ASP A 235 3.64 11.81 -0.30
C ASP A 235 2.56 12.11 0.74
N VAL A 236 1.38 12.56 0.30
CA VAL A 236 0.20 12.74 1.17
C VAL A 236 -0.25 11.40 1.76
N VAL A 237 -0.37 10.37 0.92
CA VAL A 237 -0.76 9.03 1.38
C VAL A 237 0.26 8.45 2.36
N ALA A 238 1.56 8.60 2.07
CA ALA A 238 2.62 8.19 2.97
C ALA A 238 2.55 8.90 4.32
N GLN A 239 2.26 10.21 4.34
CA GLN A 239 2.08 10.98 5.58
C GLN A 239 0.90 10.45 6.39
N ILE A 240 -0.26 10.24 5.76
CA ILE A 240 -1.45 9.68 6.41
C ILE A 240 -1.13 8.30 7.01
N LEU A 241 -0.51 7.42 6.23
CA LEU A 241 -0.25 6.04 6.65
C LEU A 241 0.77 5.93 7.79
N LEU A 242 1.68 6.90 7.90
CA LEU A 242 2.73 6.96 8.93
C LEU A 242 2.37 7.87 10.10
N ASP A 243 1.18 8.49 10.12
CA ASP A 243 0.78 9.40 11.19
C ASP A 243 0.39 8.63 12.46
N GLU A 244 1.29 8.65 13.44
CA GLU A 244 1.12 8.02 14.74
C GLU A 244 0.03 8.68 15.60
N GLN A 245 -0.15 10.00 15.47
CA GLN A 245 -1.15 10.75 16.25
C GLN A 245 -2.56 10.47 15.73
N LEU A 246 -2.72 10.44 14.40
CA LEU A 246 -3.95 10.00 13.75
C LEU A 246 -4.30 8.57 14.18
N TYR A 247 -3.34 7.65 14.09
CA TYR A 247 -3.56 6.25 14.46
C TYR A 247 -3.95 6.09 15.94
N THR A 248 -3.23 6.77 16.84
CA THR A 248 -3.53 6.76 18.28
C THR A 248 -4.95 7.27 18.54
N SER A 249 -5.38 8.33 17.86
CA SER A 249 -6.74 8.88 17.99
C SER A 249 -7.81 7.88 17.54
N LEU A 250 -7.54 7.08 16.51
CA LEU A 250 -8.45 6.06 15.99
C LEU A 250 -8.50 4.79 16.84
N LYS A 251 -7.41 4.41 17.52
CA LYS A 251 -7.35 3.23 18.40
C LYS A 251 -8.30 3.34 19.60
N THR A 252 -8.65 4.56 20.01
CA THR A 252 -9.55 4.81 21.16
C THR A 252 -11.03 4.51 20.90
N GLN A 253 -11.44 4.11 19.67
CA GLN A 253 -12.86 4.03 19.28
C GLN A 253 -13.51 2.65 19.07
N GLU A 254 -12.82 1.52 18.81
CA GLU A 254 -13.28 0.10 18.96
C GLU A 254 -12.40 -0.93 18.18
N ASP A 255 -12.49 -2.20 18.62
CA ASP A 255 -11.87 -3.49 18.20
C ASP A 255 -10.33 -3.59 18.17
N ASN A 256 -9.80 -4.46 19.04
CA ASN A 256 -8.38 -4.69 19.24
C ASN A 256 -7.80 -5.62 18.14
N PRO A 257 -6.93 -5.15 17.23
CA PRO A 257 -6.27 -5.99 16.22
C PRO A 257 -5.39 -7.09 16.85
N ASP A 258 -4.92 -6.84 18.09
CA ASP A 258 -3.98 -7.70 18.80
C ASP A 258 -4.57 -9.10 19.07
N ALA A 259 -5.89 -9.22 19.24
CA ALA A 259 -6.55 -10.50 19.55
C ALA A 259 -6.38 -11.57 18.45
N PHE A 260 -6.26 -11.17 17.18
CA PHE A 260 -5.93 -12.13 16.12
C PHE A 260 -4.44 -12.35 15.95
N LEU A 261 -3.62 -11.34 16.21
CA LEU A 261 -2.18 -11.58 16.21
C LEU A 261 -1.86 -12.64 17.27
N GLU A 262 -2.46 -12.51 18.46
CA GLU A 262 -2.41 -13.52 19.52
C GLU A 262 -2.97 -14.89 19.07
N ASP A 263 -4.13 -14.96 18.39
CA ASP A 263 -4.68 -16.23 17.88
C ASP A 263 -3.82 -16.86 16.75
N LEU A 264 -3.28 -16.05 15.84
CA LEU A 264 -2.42 -16.49 14.75
C LEU A 264 -1.06 -16.96 15.29
N LEU A 265 -0.46 -16.22 16.23
CA LEU A 265 0.76 -16.58 16.94
C LEU A 265 0.56 -17.81 17.83
N ALA A 266 -0.58 -17.94 18.50
CA ALA A 266 -0.91 -19.13 19.30
C ALA A 266 -1.11 -20.38 18.43
N LYS A 267 -1.61 -20.23 17.20
CA LYS A 267 -1.73 -21.32 16.22
C LYS A 267 -0.40 -21.66 15.56
N SER A 268 0.53 -20.70 15.44
CA SER A 268 1.89 -20.95 14.98
C SER A 268 2.84 -21.44 16.08
N ALA A 269 2.36 -21.64 17.32
CA ALA A 269 3.12 -22.09 18.49
C ALA A 269 3.60 -23.56 18.43
N GLY A 270 4.10 -23.99 17.27
CA GLY A 270 5.30 -24.83 17.19
C GLY A 270 6.60 -23.99 17.16
N ILE A 271 6.49 -22.66 17.11
CA ILE A 271 7.58 -21.70 17.29
C ILE A 271 7.54 -21.22 18.73
N ASP A 272 8.63 -21.44 19.47
CA ASP A 272 8.81 -20.95 20.84
C ASP A 272 8.94 -19.42 20.84
N VAL A 273 7.81 -18.71 20.84
CA VAL A 273 7.73 -17.25 21.03
C VAL A 273 7.47 -17.00 22.52
N ASN A 274 8.36 -17.51 23.39
CA ASN A 274 8.35 -17.20 24.82
C ASN A 274 9.23 -16.00 25.18
N SER A 275 9.55 -15.12 24.22
CA SER A 275 10.07 -13.78 24.50
C SER A 275 8.91 -12.79 24.52
N GLU A 276 8.59 -12.25 25.70
CA GLU A 276 7.76 -11.04 25.86
C GLU A 276 8.29 -9.84 25.04
N ASP A 277 9.50 -9.94 24.46
CA ASP A 277 10.19 -8.94 23.62
C ASP A 277 9.77 -8.89 22.13
N ASP A 278 8.96 -9.83 21.62
CA ASP A 278 8.64 -9.93 20.17
C ASP A 278 7.21 -9.51 19.77
N ALA A 279 6.43 -8.90 20.67
CA ALA A 279 5.10 -8.39 20.32
C ALA A 279 5.20 -7.23 19.32
N ILE A 280 4.65 -7.42 18.11
CA ILE A 280 4.64 -6.40 17.06
C ILE A 280 3.73 -5.25 17.49
N GLU A 281 4.32 -4.13 17.88
CA GLU A 281 3.58 -2.91 18.21
C GLU A 281 3.06 -2.20 16.95
N TYR A 282 1.76 -1.90 16.93
CA TYR A 282 1.10 -1.10 15.92
C TYR A 282 1.16 0.38 16.30
N GLY A 283 1.93 1.17 15.56
CA GLY A 283 2.10 2.61 15.80
C GLY A 283 1.40 3.50 14.77
N CYS A 284 1.06 2.96 13.60
CA CYS A 284 0.50 3.75 12.49
C CYS A 284 -0.47 2.93 11.61
N LEU A 285 -1.21 3.60 10.73
CA LEU A 285 -2.16 2.94 9.82
C LEU A 285 -1.46 1.94 8.88
N LEU A 286 -0.19 2.17 8.51
CA LEU A 286 0.59 1.22 7.72
C LEU A 286 0.76 -0.13 8.44
N ASP A 287 1.03 -0.11 9.75
CA ASP A 287 1.19 -1.34 10.52
C ASP A 287 -0.11 -2.16 10.49
N GLU A 288 -1.26 -1.49 10.65
CA GLU A 288 -2.58 -2.13 10.57
C GLU A 288 -2.93 -2.58 9.13
N CYS A 289 -2.51 -1.83 8.11
CA CYS A 289 -2.64 -2.28 6.72
C CYS A 289 -1.87 -3.59 6.49
N PHE A 290 -0.69 -3.76 7.07
CA PHE A 290 0.09 -5.00 6.98
C PHE A 290 -0.60 -6.18 7.67
N PHE A 291 -1.17 -5.94 8.84
CA PHE A 291 -1.98 -6.94 9.52
C PHE A 291 -3.11 -7.44 8.63
N TYR A 292 -3.86 -6.52 8.00
CA TYR A 292 -4.94 -6.92 7.09
C TYR A 292 -4.44 -7.49 5.77
N LEU A 293 -3.26 -7.08 5.29
CA LEU A 293 -2.65 -7.71 4.13
C LEU A 293 -2.42 -9.20 4.36
N ILE A 294 -1.93 -9.58 5.55
CA ILE A 294 -1.73 -10.98 5.95
C ILE A 294 -3.08 -11.67 6.19
N ARG A 295 -3.97 -11.06 7.00
CA ARG A 295 -5.30 -11.61 7.32
C ARG A 295 -6.12 -11.93 6.08
N LEU A 296 -6.06 -11.06 5.08
CA LEU A 296 -6.86 -11.15 3.87
C LEU A 296 -6.15 -11.96 2.77
N ASN A 297 -5.09 -12.70 3.09
CA ASN A 297 -4.34 -13.57 2.19
C ASN A 297 -3.72 -12.83 0.99
N PHE A 298 -3.14 -11.67 1.26
CA PHE A 298 -2.41 -10.84 0.30
C PHE A 298 -3.25 -10.49 -0.94
N PRO A 299 -4.33 -9.72 -0.83
CA PRO A 299 -5.14 -9.35 -1.98
C PRO A 299 -4.35 -8.50 -2.99
N GLN A 300 -4.41 -8.88 -4.28
CA GLN A 300 -3.54 -8.28 -5.31
C GLN A 300 -3.72 -6.76 -5.45
N THR A 301 -4.95 -6.26 -5.41
CA THR A 301 -5.24 -4.83 -5.57
C THR A 301 -4.71 -4.00 -4.39
N LEU A 302 -4.74 -4.53 -3.16
CA LEU A 302 -4.13 -3.90 -1.99
C LEU A 302 -2.60 -3.93 -2.04
N ILE A 303 -2.00 -5.04 -2.49
CA ILE A 303 -0.55 -5.11 -2.73
C ILE A 303 -0.13 -4.01 -3.70
N ASN A 304 -0.82 -3.89 -4.84
CA ASN A 304 -0.50 -2.90 -5.86
C ASN A 304 -0.51 -1.47 -5.27
N LEU A 305 -1.55 -1.13 -4.50
CA LEU A 305 -1.66 0.16 -3.81
C LEU A 305 -0.48 0.42 -2.87
N LEU A 306 -0.16 -0.53 -2.00
CA LEU A 306 0.91 -0.37 -1.02
C LEU A 306 2.29 -0.28 -1.70
N LEU A 307 2.52 -1.05 -2.78
CA LEU A 307 3.77 -1.02 -3.54
C LEU A 307 3.94 0.30 -4.33
N CYS A 308 2.86 0.92 -4.81
CA CYS A 308 2.94 2.21 -5.50
C CYS A 308 3.48 3.35 -4.62
N ILE A 309 3.38 3.21 -3.29
CA ILE A 309 3.81 4.24 -2.34
C ILE A 309 5.33 4.13 -2.03
N LEU A 310 6.00 3.06 -2.46
CA LEU A 310 7.42 2.80 -2.18
C LEU A 310 8.41 3.85 -2.73
N SER A 311 7.97 4.79 -3.57
CA SER A 311 8.82 5.93 -3.93
C SER A 311 9.01 6.95 -2.81
N ASN A 312 8.13 6.97 -1.81
CA ASN A 312 8.35 7.73 -0.59
C ASN A 312 9.34 6.99 0.31
N SER A 313 10.49 7.60 0.61
CA SER A 313 11.59 6.91 1.29
C SER A 313 11.27 6.50 2.73
N LYS A 314 10.56 7.35 3.49
CA LYS A 314 10.14 7.04 4.87
C LYS A 314 9.17 5.86 4.88
N TYR A 315 8.19 5.90 3.98
CA TYR A 315 7.26 4.79 3.80
C TYR A 315 7.98 3.51 3.40
N LYS A 316 8.86 3.57 2.40
CA LYS A 316 9.62 2.41 1.91
C LYS A 316 10.37 1.72 3.04
N THR A 317 11.07 2.48 3.88
CA THR A 317 11.80 1.94 5.03
C THR A 317 10.86 1.23 6.00
N LYS A 318 9.80 1.90 6.47
CA LYS A 318 8.84 1.32 7.42
C LYS A 318 8.13 0.10 6.84
N PHE A 319 7.70 0.17 5.58
CA PHE A 319 7.06 -0.95 4.86
C PHE A 319 7.99 -2.16 4.78
N SER A 320 9.25 -1.92 4.43
CA SER A 320 10.25 -3.00 4.30
C SER A 320 10.53 -3.68 5.63
N CYS A 321 10.73 -2.91 6.71
CA CYS A 321 10.91 -3.47 8.05
C CYS A 321 9.69 -4.30 8.45
N ARG A 322 8.48 -3.73 8.29
CA ARG A 322 7.26 -4.40 8.75
C ARG A 322 6.95 -5.69 8.00
N PHE A 323 7.22 -5.73 6.69
CA PHE A 323 7.11 -6.97 5.91
C PHE A 323 8.00 -8.09 6.46
N PHE A 324 9.28 -7.79 6.75
CA PHE A 324 10.22 -8.80 7.23
C PHE A 324 10.10 -9.12 8.72
N GLU A 325 9.62 -8.19 9.54
CA GLU A 325 9.24 -8.47 10.93
C GLU A 325 8.08 -9.47 11.00
N ASN A 326 7.13 -9.40 10.05
CA ASN A 326 6.01 -10.34 9.94
C ASN A 326 6.34 -11.58 9.09
N TYR A 327 7.56 -11.73 8.58
CA TYR A 327 7.94 -12.85 7.70
C TYR A 327 7.66 -14.24 8.31
N PRO A 328 7.87 -14.50 9.61
CA PRO A 328 7.50 -15.78 10.23
C PRO A 328 6.00 -16.09 10.06
N LEU A 329 5.12 -15.12 10.36
CA LEU A 329 3.67 -15.26 10.21
C LEU A 329 3.26 -15.52 8.76
N ILE A 330 3.95 -14.89 7.81
CA ILE A 330 3.72 -15.07 6.38
C ILE A 330 4.05 -16.52 5.96
N LEU A 331 5.17 -17.06 6.45
CA LEU A 331 5.56 -18.44 6.15
C LEU A 331 4.61 -19.47 6.76
N ASP A 332 4.13 -19.23 7.98
CA ASP A 332 3.13 -20.11 8.62
C ASP A 332 1.80 -20.10 7.85
N LEU A 333 1.35 -18.92 7.41
CA LEU A 333 0.18 -18.79 6.54
C LEU A 333 0.35 -19.64 5.26
N MET A 334 1.50 -19.51 4.58
CA MET A 334 1.81 -20.29 3.39
C MET A 334 1.82 -21.79 3.65
N HIS A 335 2.49 -22.23 4.72
CA HIS A 335 2.57 -23.63 5.11
C HIS A 335 1.18 -24.22 5.36
N ASN A 336 0.35 -23.52 6.14
CA ASN A 336 -1.00 -23.99 6.46
C ASN A 336 -1.89 -24.09 5.21
N LEU A 337 -1.76 -23.16 4.26
CA LEU A 337 -2.48 -23.22 2.98
C LEU A 337 -2.05 -24.43 2.14
N VAL A 338 -0.76 -24.74 2.08
CA VAL A 338 -0.23 -25.89 1.33
C VAL A 338 -0.72 -27.22 1.91
N GLN A 339 -0.77 -27.36 3.24
CA GLN A 339 -1.16 -28.62 3.90
C GLN A 339 -2.65 -28.97 3.75
N GLN A 340 -3.51 -27.97 3.51
CA GLN A 340 -4.96 -28.15 3.61
C GLN A 340 -5.66 -28.17 2.24
N LEU A 341 -5.03 -27.62 1.21
CA LEU A 341 -5.61 -27.61 -0.13
C LEU A 341 -5.33 -28.93 -0.85
N PRO A 342 -6.27 -29.40 -1.70
CA PRO A 342 -6.06 -30.59 -2.52
C PRO A 342 -4.80 -30.44 -3.39
N GLN A 343 -4.07 -31.55 -3.57
CA GLN A 343 -2.93 -31.57 -4.49
C GLN A 343 -3.37 -31.11 -5.89
N GLY A 344 -2.71 -30.08 -6.42
CA GLY A 344 -3.04 -29.46 -7.70
C GLY A 344 -3.82 -28.15 -7.64
N SER A 345 -4.13 -27.61 -6.44
CA SER A 345 -4.60 -26.22 -6.31
C SER A 345 -3.51 -25.22 -6.72
N ASN A 346 -3.88 -24.20 -7.47
CA ASN A 346 -2.97 -23.11 -7.86
C ASN A 346 -2.83 -22.03 -6.77
N GLU A 347 -3.72 -21.99 -5.79
CA GLU A 347 -3.77 -20.91 -4.78
C GLU A 347 -2.46 -20.75 -3.98
N PRO A 348 -1.79 -21.83 -3.52
CA PRO A 348 -0.51 -21.68 -2.81
C PRO A 348 0.57 -21.07 -3.70
N ALA A 349 0.60 -21.44 -4.98
CA ALA A 349 1.55 -20.89 -5.95
C ALA A 349 1.26 -19.41 -6.22
N GLU A 350 -0.02 -19.03 -6.34
CA GLU A 350 -0.41 -17.63 -6.50
C GLU A 350 -0.03 -16.77 -5.29
N LEU A 351 -0.30 -17.23 -4.06
CA LEU A 351 0.12 -16.52 -2.85
C LEU A 351 1.65 -16.39 -2.78
N THR A 352 2.37 -17.48 -3.07
CA THR A 352 3.84 -17.49 -3.11
C THR A 352 4.35 -16.45 -4.10
N ASN A 353 3.78 -16.38 -5.30
CA ASN A 353 4.15 -15.40 -6.31
C ASN A 353 3.92 -13.96 -5.84
N ARG A 354 2.81 -13.70 -5.13
CA ARG A 354 2.51 -12.38 -4.55
C ARG A 354 3.53 -11.97 -3.48
N ILE A 355 3.91 -12.89 -2.60
CA ILE A 355 4.92 -12.66 -1.56
C ILE A 355 6.30 -12.43 -2.17
N ILE A 356 6.70 -13.26 -3.14
CA ILE A 356 7.95 -13.09 -3.90
C ILE A 356 7.96 -11.73 -4.59
N HIS A 357 6.85 -11.31 -5.20
CA HIS A 357 6.74 -10.02 -5.85
C HIS A 357 7.05 -8.86 -4.88
N ILE A 358 6.43 -8.86 -3.69
CA ILE A 358 6.70 -7.85 -2.66
C ILE A 358 8.19 -7.88 -2.25
N SER A 359 8.73 -9.07 -1.96
CA SER A 359 10.14 -9.24 -1.58
C SER A 359 11.09 -8.70 -2.64
N VAL A 360 10.83 -8.97 -3.92
CA VAL A 360 11.66 -8.46 -5.03
C VAL A 360 11.60 -6.94 -5.12
N GLN A 361 10.42 -6.33 -4.94
CA GLN A 361 10.29 -4.87 -4.95
C GLN A 361 11.06 -4.20 -3.80
N ILE A 362 11.03 -4.78 -2.60
CA ILE A 362 11.81 -4.32 -1.45
C ILE A 362 13.31 -4.50 -1.71
N CYS A 363 13.73 -5.72 -2.07
CA CYS A 363 15.14 -6.12 -2.20
C CYS A 363 15.81 -5.62 -3.48
N SER A 364 15.08 -4.94 -4.37
CA SER A 364 15.61 -4.24 -5.54
C SER A 364 16.53 -3.05 -5.18
N SER A 365 16.56 -2.64 -3.91
CA SER A 365 17.39 -1.54 -3.41
C SER A 365 18.47 -2.06 -2.46
N ALA A 366 19.73 -2.00 -2.89
CA ALA A 366 20.88 -2.36 -2.06
C ALA A 366 20.93 -1.57 -0.74
N ASN A 367 20.47 -0.32 -0.75
CA ASN A 367 20.39 0.51 0.46
C ASN A 367 19.33 0.00 1.44
N ILE A 368 18.17 -0.44 0.94
CA ILE A 368 17.14 -1.05 1.80
C ILE A 368 17.61 -2.39 2.32
N CYS A 369 18.24 -3.24 1.51
CA CYS A 369 18.79 -4.52 1.96
C CYS A 369 19.82 -4.33 3.08
N ARG A 370 20.73 -3.36 2.95
CA ARG A 370 21.72 -3.05 3.99
C ARG A 370 21.05 -2.55 5.27
N MET A 371 20.09 -1.62 5.14
CA MET A 371 19.31 -1.12 6.27
C MET A 371 18.56 -2.24 6.99
N LEU A 372 17.92 -3.15 6.27
CA LEU A 372 17.22 -4.30 6.84
C LEU A 372 18.17 -5.24 7.58
N GLN A 373 19.36 -5.49 7.02
CA GLN A 373 20.38 -6.28 7.70
C GLN A 373 20.85 -5.62 8.99
N GLU A 374 21.10 -4.30 8.98
CA GLU A 374 21.57 -3.56 10.15
C GLU A 374 20.49 -3.41 11.23
N THR A 375 19.22 -3.29 10.84
CA THR A 375 18.11 -2.97 11.76
C THR A 375 17.46 -4.22 12.35
N ILE A 376 17.25 -5.26 11.53
CA ILE A 376 16.44 -6.42 11.93
C ILE A 376 17.10 -7.78 11.64
N LEU A 377 18.37 -7.80 11.19
CA LEU A 377 19.10 -9.03 10.85
C LEU A 377 18.29 -9.90 9.86
N VAL A 378 17.88 -9.29 8.74
CA VAL A 378 16.93 -9.89 7.80
C VAL A 378 17.38 -11.24 7.25
N THR A 379 18.68 -11.45 7.04
CA THR A 379 19.22 -12.72 6.53
C THR A 379 18.98 -13.85 7.53
N GLU A 380 19.27 -13.61 8.80
CA GLU A 380 19.05 -14.53 9.90
C GLU A 380 17.56 -14.83 10.05
N LYS A 381 16.70 -13.80 10.06
CA LYS A 381 15.25 -13.98 10.10
C LYS A 381 14.74 -14.86 8.94
N ILE A 382 15.19 -14.63 7.70
CA ILE A 382 14.75 -15.46 6.57
C ILE A 382 15.26 -16.89 6.71
N LEU A 383 16.54 -17.08 7.02
CA LEU A 383 17.15 -18.41 7.13
C LEU A 383 16.53 -19.24 8.26
N ASP A 384 16.40 -18.67 9.45
CA ASP A 384 15.88 -19.37 10.62
C ASP A 384 14.44 -19.84 10.39
N ASN A 385 13.59 -19.01 9.79
CA ASN A 385 12.20 -19.40 9.53
C ASN A 385 12.07 -20.34 8.33
N THR A 386 12.92 -20.21 7.33
CA THR A 386 12.99 -21.19 6.22
C THR A 386 13.39 -22.57 6.74
N ILE A 387 14.40 -22.63 7.59
CA ILE A 387 14.88 -23.86 8.23
C ILE A 387 13.77 -24.52 9.05
N LYS A 388 13.00 -23.74 9.85
CA LYS A 388 11.87 -24.26 10.62
C LYS A 388 10.83 -24.98 9.74
N VAL A 389 10.46 -24.39 8.60
CA VAL A 389 9.51 -25.00 7.65
C VAL A 389 10.05 -26.32 7.09
N PHE A 390 11.31 -26.39 6.67
CA PHE A 390 11.92 -27.63 6.18
C PHE A 390 12.02 -28.74 7.25
N TYR A 391 12.25 -28.37 8.52
CA TYR A 391 12.31 -29.34 9.62
C TYR A 391 10.91 -29.82 10.06
N TRP A 392 9.86 -29.02 9.88
CA TRP A 392 8.49 -29.46 10.10
C TRP A 392 8.06 -30.58 9.14
N ASP A 393 8.38 -30.46 7.85
CA ASP A 393 8.09 -31.50 6.84
C ASP A 393 8.82 -32.83 7.12
N THR A 394 10.07 -32.77 7.59
CA THR A 394 10.86 -33.98 7.89
C THR A 394 10.39 -34.72 9.14
N LYS A 395 9.87 -34.04 10.16
CA LYS A 395 9.24 -34.69 11.33
C LYS A 395 7.93 -35.40 10.97
N ILE A 396 7.12 -34.83 10.07
CA ILE A 396 5.87 -35.48 9.60
C ILE A 396 6.19 -36.72 8.76
N LEU A 397 7.21 -36.66 7.90
CA LEU A 397 7.67 -37.83 7.14
C LEU A 397 8.16 -38.97 8.06
N GLN A 398 8.88 -38.65 9.14
CA GLN A 398 9.30 -39.65 10.14
C GLN A 398 8.14 -40.25 10.93
N LEU A 399 7.08 -39.50 11.20
CA LEU A 399 5.87 -40.00 11.87
C LEU A 399 5.00 -40.83 10.92
N SER A 400 4.96 -40.49 9.63
CA SER A 400 4.23 -41.25 8.59
C SER A 400 4.88 -42.58 8.16
N HIS A 401 6.08 -42.88 8.68
CA HIS A 401 6.77 -44.17 8.52
C HIS A 401 6.73 -45.03 9.79
N CYS A 402 5.98 -44.60 10.80
CA CYS A 402 5.67 -45.35 12.01
C CYS A 402 4.14 -45.49 12.17
N GLU A 403 3.47 -46.08 11.19
CA GLU A 403 2.19 -46.79 11.37
C GLU A 403 2.22 -48.15 10.68
#